data_AF-A0A9X1MUQ3-F1
#
_entry.id   AF-A0A9X1MUQ3-F1
#
_cell.length_a   1.000
_cell.length_b   1.000
_cell.length_c   1.000
_cell.angle_alpha   90.00
_cell.angle_beta   90.00
_cell.angle_gamma   90.00
#
_symmetry.space_group_name_H-M   'P 1'
#
loop_
_entity.id
_entity.type
_entity.pdbx_description
1 polymer ?
#
loop_
_entity_poly.entity_id
_entity_poly.type
_entity_poly.pdbx_seq_one_letter_code
_entity_poly.pdbx_strand_id
1 'polypeptide(L)'
;MKGIDMLCIGGVCLMLMACVAKQEVSVLSPTVPEAEEAVKAAFLQDAQQNSTPVALDMVKTDISRMHVTAVDDCEVQEDQTLICNVYSDFQPEGSDEVRSNLDKIGFMKSEEQWVAMLFQP
;
A
#
# COMPACT_ATOMS: atom_id res chain seq x y z
N MET A 1 -17.94 61.98 -39.65
CA MET A 1 -18.92 61.04 -39.08
C MET A 1 -18.15 59.89 -38.46
N LYS A 2 -18.43 59.62 -37.17
CA LYS A 2 -18.32 58.34 -36.41
C LYS A 2 -17.22 57.34 -36.83
N GLY A 3 -16.30 56.88 -35.98
CA GLY A 3 -16.14 57.06 -34.54
C GLY A 3 -15.24 55.96 -33.93
N ILE A 4 -15.08 56.07 -32.60
CA ILE A 4 -14.89 55.01 -31.58
C ILE A 4 -13.54 54.26 -31.63
N ASP A 5 -12.56 54.69 -30.81
CA ASP A 5 -12.12 54.08 -29.54
C ASP A 5 -11.36 52.76 -29.72
N MET A 6 -10.22 52.60 -29.03
CA MET A 6 -10.11 51.66 -27.91
C MET A 6 -8.65 51.53 -27.43
N LEU A 7 -8.50 51.71 -26.12
CA LEU A 7 -7.40 51.35 -25.21
C LEU A 7 -6.39 50.30 -25.71
N CYS A 8 -5.09 50.62 -25.59
CA CYS A 8 -4.02 49.65 -25.31
C CYS A 8 -3.48 49.91 -23.90
N ILE A 9 -4.32 49.66 -22.89
CA ILE A 9 -3.91 49.49 -21.49
C ILE A 9 -4.33 48.07 -21.13
N GLY A 10 -3.39 47.18 -20.82
CA GLY A 10 -3.76 45.84 -20.42
C GLY A 10 -2.59 44.89 -20.21
N GLY A 11 -2.11 44.86 -18.97
CA GLY A 11 -1.79 43.60 -18.29
C GLY A 11 -0.47 42.94 -18.68
N VAL A 12 0.58 43.28 -17.95
CA VAL A 12 1.69 42.37 -17.68
C VAL A 12 1.09 41.09 -17.08
N CYS A 13 0.98 40.03 -17.89
CA CYS A 13 0.66 38.69 -17.43
C CYS A 13 1.79 38.20 -16.53
N LEU A 14 1.66 38.48 -15.23
CA LEU A 14 2.31 37.73 -14.16
C LEU A 14 1.81 36.29 -14.24
N MET A 15 2.49 35.47 -15.03
CA MET A 15 2.37 34.02 -14.99
C MET A 15 2.88 33.56 -13.63
N LEU A 16 1.95 33.44 -12.67
CA LEU A 16 2.19 32.75 -11.41
C LEU A 16 2.52 31.30 -11.76
N MET A 17 3.83 30.99 -11.78
CA MET A 17 4.33 29.63 -11.69
C MET A 17 3.78 29.05 -10.40
N ALA A 18 2.65 28.34 -10.49
CA ALA A 18 2.23 27.44 -9.44
C ALA A 18 3.31 26.35 -9.37
N CYS A 19 4.28 26.52 -8.46
CA CYS A 19 5.09 25.43 -7.98
C CYS A 19 4.12 24.41 -7.38
N VAL A 20 3.72 23.42 -8.17
CA VAL A 20 3.13 22.20 -7.63
C VAL A 20 4.25 21.58 -6.83
N ALA A 21 4.25 21.84 -5.52
CA ALA A 21 5.07 21.11 -4.58
C ALA A 21 4.77 19.64 -4.85
N LYS A 22 5.74 18.92 -5.41
CA LYS A 22 5.69 17.46 -5.46
C LYS A 22 5.56 17.05 -4.00
N GLN A 23 4.35 16.63 -3.64
CA GLN A 23 4.03 16.10 -2.34
C GLN A 23 5.14 15.12 -1.98
N GLU A 24 5.86 15.40 -0.88
CA GLU A 24 6.99 14.61 -0.45
C GLU A 24 6.54 13.16 -0.28
N VAL A 25 6.87 12.32 -1.26
CA VAL A 25 6.64 10.86 -1.27
C VAL A 25 7.68 10.23 -0.34
N SER A 26 7.65 10.60 0.93
CA SER A 26 8.52 10.02 1.96
C SER A 26 7.73 9.33 3.08
N VAL A 27 6.41 9.17 2.91
CA VAL A 27 5.48 8.54 3.88
C VAL A 27 4.52 7.54 3.19
N LEU A 28 4.78 7.18 1.93
CA LEU A 28 3.81 6.46 1.09
C LEU A 28 3.91 4.93 1.14
N SER A 29 4.81 4.34 1.91
CA SER A 29 4.92 2.88 2.07
C SER A 29 4.82 2.43 3.52
N PRO A 30 4.24 1.26 3.81
CA PRO A 30 4.26 0.70 5.14
C PRO A 30 5.70 0.36 5.57
N THR A 31 5.97 0.54 6.85
CA THR A 31 7.15 -0.06 7.49
C THR A 31 7.00 -1.58 7.56
N VAL A 32 8.10 -2.31 7.77
CA VAL A 32 8.07 -3.77 7.91
C VAL A 32 7.07 -4.26 8.98
N PRO A 33 7.03 -3.69 10.21
CA PRO A 33 6.03 -4.10 11.20
C PRO A 33 4.59 -3.81 10.78
N GLU A 34 4.34 -2.66 10.15
CA GLU A 34 3.00 -2.30 9.67
C GLU A 34 2.54 -3.24 8.54
N ALA A 35 3.44 -3.60 7.62
CA ALA A 35 3.17 -4.55 6.56
C ALA A 35 2.92 -5.95 7.12
N GLU A 36 3.70 -6.39 8.11
CA GLU A 36 3.51 -7.67 8.79
C GLU A 36 2.11 -7.75 9.44
N GLU A 37 1.74 -6.72 10.21
CA GLU A 37 0.43 -6.66 10.85
C GLU A 37 -0.70 -6.68 9.81
N ALA A 38 -0.60 -5.85 8.77
CA ALA A 38 -1.59 -5.76 7.71
C ALA A 38 -1.79 -7.09 6.96
N VAL A 39 -0.70 -7.76 6.58
CA VAL A 39 -0.74 -9.05 5.87
C VAL A 39 -1.32 -10.15 6.77
N LYS A 40 -0.89 -10.24 8.03
CA LYS A 40 -1.45 -11.21 9.00
C LYS A 40 -2.93 -10.97 9.23
N ALA A 41 -3.34 -9.71 9.37
CA ALA A 41 -4.75 -9.35 9.53
C ALA A 41 -5.58 -9.74 8.31
N ALA A 42 -5.06 -9.52 7.10
CA ALA A 42 -5.74 -9.91 5.86
C ALA A 42 -5.95 -11.44 5.76
N PHE A 43 -4.92 -12.25 6.07
CA PHE A 43 -5.06 -13.70 6.12
C PHE A 43 -6.06 -14.16 7.17
N LEU A 44 -6.03 -13.56 8.36
CA LEU A 44 -6.97 -13.90 9.43
C LEU A 44 -8.41 -13.56 9.04
N GLN A 45 -8.62 -12.38 8.43
CA GLN A 45 -9.91 -11.94 7.96
C GLN A 45 -10.46 -12.84 6.86
N ASP A 46 -9.64 -13.20 5.86
CA ASP A 46 -10.04 -14.14 4.81
C ASP A 46 -10.45 -15.50 5.41
N ALA A 47 -9.66 -16.03 6.34
CA ALA A 47 -9.98 -17.29 7.00
C ALA A 47 -11.29 -17.21 7.82
N GLN A 48 -11.55 -16.09 8.52
CA GLN A 48 -12.80 -15.90 9.26
C GLN A 48 -14.02 -15.89 8.35
N GLN A 49 -13.89 -15.40 7.12
CA GLN A 49 -14.99 -15.30 6.16
C GLN A 49 -15.21 -16.58 5.37
N ASN A 50 -14.13 -17.29 5.03
CA ASN A 50 -14.14 -18.35 4.02
C ASN A 50 -13.77 -19.75 4.53
N SER A 51 -13.30 -19.88 5.78
CA SER A 51 -12.76 -21.14 6.29
C SER A 51 -13.63 -21.79 7.39
N THR A 52 -13.44 -23.10 7.55
CA THR A 52 -13.98 -23.83 8.72
C THR A 52 -13.24 -23.44 10.00
N PRO A 53 -13.82 -23.65 11.20
CA PRO A 53 -13.14 -23.33 12.46
C PRO A 53 -11.76 -24.00 12.62
N VAL A 54 -11.62 -25.24 12.14
CA VAL A 54 -10.34 -25.97 12.18
C VAL A 54 -9.30 -25.29 11.28
N ALA A 55 -9.70 -24.92 10.06
CA ALA A 55 -8.80 -24.23 9.13
C ALA A 55 -8.44 -22.82 9.64
N LEU A 56 -9.34 -22.12 10.32
CA LEU A 56 -9.06 -20.84 10.96
C LEU A 56 -7.95 -20.95 12.04
N ASP A 57 -7.99 -22.01 12.86
CA ASP A 57 -6.95 -22.21 13.88
C ASP A 57 -5.60 -22.60 13.28
N MET A 58 -5.60 -23.33 12.15
CA MET A 58 -4.38 -23.56 11.37
C MET A 58 -3.81 -22.25 10.83
N VAL A 59 -4.63 -21.38 10.22
CA VAL A 59 -4.19 -20.08 9.71
C VAL A 59 -3.60 -19.22 10.84
N LYS A 60 -4.24 -19.15 12.02
CA LYS A 60 -3.68 -18.42 13.18
C LYS A 60 -2.29 -18.93 13.57
N THR A 61 -2.12 -20.24 13.54
CA THR A 61 -0.85 -20.89 13.86
C THR A 61 0.20 -20.53 12.82
N ASP A 62 -0.14 -20.61 11.54
CA ASP A 62 0.77 -20.31 10.44
C ASP A 62 1.18 -18.83 10.42
N ILE A 63 0.23 -17.90 10.50
CA ILE A 63 0.55 -16.46 10.51
C ILE A 63 1.37 -16.05 11.74
N SER A 64 1.30 -16.79 12.86
CA SER A 64 2.14 -16.52 14.04
C SER A 64 3.63 -16.82 13.81
N ARG A 65 3.94 -17.67 12.83
CA ARG A 65 5.29 -18.08 12.42
C ARG A 65 5.74 -17.45 11.10
N MET A 66 4.94 -16.55 10.57
CA MET A 66 5.29 -15.71 9.42
C MET A 66 5.93 -14.43 9.90
N HIS A 67 7.02 -14.01 9.26
CA HIS A 67 7.69 -12.76 9.51
C HIS A 67 7.95 -12.00 8.22
N VAL A 68 7.57 -10.73 8.16
CA VAL A 68 7.98 -9.87 7.04
C VAL A 68 9.40 -9.39 7.30
N THR A 69 10.28 -9.59 6.33
CA THR A 69 11.70 -9.23 6.43
C THR A 69 12.03 -7.95 5.69
N ALA A 70 11.31 -7.64 4.61
CA ALA A 70 11.47 -6.42 3.84
C ALA A 70 10.20 -6.04 3.07
N VAL A 71 10.06 -4.75 2.77
CA VAL A 71 9.06 -4.20 1.86
C VAL A 71 9.79 -3.26 0.91
N ASP A 72 9.69 -3.52 -0.39
CA ASP A 72 10.35 -2.71 -1.43
C ASP A 72 9.47 -2.54 -2.69
N ASP A 73 9.99 -1.80 -3.66
CA ASP A 73 9.39 -1.56 -4.97
C ASP A 73 7.88 -1.22 -4.92
N CYS A 74 7.54 -0.28 -4.03
CA CYS A 74 6.18 0.17 -3.84
C CYS A 74 5.75 1.16 -4.94
N GLU A 75 4.75 0.77 -5.72
CA GLU A 75 4.18 1.57 -6.81
C GLU A 75 2.75 1.99 -6.50
N VAL A 76 2.45 3.28 -6.68
CA VAL A 76 1.09 3.82 -6.51
C VAL A 76 0.26 3.56 -7.76
N GLN A 77 -0.90 2.96 -7.59
CA GLN A 77 -1.91 2.75 -8.64
C GLN A 77 -2.94 3.88 -8.68
N GLU A 78 -3.75 3.93 -9.74
CA GLU A 78 -4.72 5.01 -10.01
C GLU A 78 -5.75 5.19 -8.89
N ASP A 79 -6.04 4.15 -8.12
CA ASP A 79 -7.00 4.09 -7.01
C ASP A 79 -6.38 4.41 -5.64
N GLN A 80 -5.13 4.90 -5.60
CA GLN A 80 -4.32 5.13 -4.39
C GLN A 80 -3.92 3.84 -3.65
N THR A 81 -4.11 2.67 -4.26
CA THR A 81 -3.51 1.43 -3.80
C THR A 81 -2.01 1.46 -4.04
N LEU A 82 -1.24 1.04 -3.04
CA LEU A 82 0.20 0.87 -3.15
C LEU A 82 0.53 -0.62 -3.34
N ILE A 83 1.07 -0.99 -4.50
CA ILE A 83 1.53 -2.36 -4.74
C ILE A 83 3.00 -2.44 -4.37
N CYS A 84 3.34 -3.19 -3.32
CA CYS A 84 4.72 -3.43 -2.92
C CYS A 84 5.10 -4.89 -3.11
N ASN A 85 6.39 -5.12 -3.29
CA ASN A 85 7.00 -6.40 -3.03
C ASN A 85 7.15 -6.59 -1.51
N VAL A 86 6.72 -7.74 -1.00
CA VAL A 86 6.82 -8.11 0.41
C VAL A 86 7.62 -9.40 0.50
N TYR A 87 8.74 -9.34 1.21
CA TYR A 87 9.57 -10.50 1.49
C TYR A 87 9.17 -11.03 2.86
N SER A 88 8.88 -12.32 2.93
CA SER A 88 8.49 -12.96 4.17
C SER A 88 9.20 -14.28 4.38
N ASP A 89 9.49 -14.59 5.64
CA ASP A 89 9.96 -15.89 6.08
C ASP A 89 8.82 -16.61 6.80
N PHE A 90 8.69 -17.91 6.54
CA PHE A 90 7.74 -18.78 7.19
C PHE A 90 8.44 -20.03 7.69
N GLN A 91 8.23 -20.35 8.97
CA GLN A 91 8.69 -21.60 9.57
C GLN A 91 7.50 -22.51 9.90
N PRO A 92 7.30 -23.63 9.17
CA PRO A 92 6.24 -24.57 9.47
C PRO A 92 6.38 -25.22 10.85
N GLU A 93 5.26 -25.69 11.42
CA GLU A 93 5.30 -26.43 12.69
C GLU A 93 6.18 -27.67 12.60
N GLY A 94 7.02 -27.89 13.62
CA GLY A 94 7.83 -29.11 13.71
C GLY A 94 8.94 -29.20 12.66
N SER A 95 9.25 -28.09 11.97
CA SER A 95 10.34 -28.00 11.01
C SER A 95 11.36 -26.96 11.45
N ASP A 96 12.64 -27.25 11.23
CA ASP A 96 13.73 -26.28 11.35
C ASP A 96 13.98 -25.53 10.01
N GLU A 97 13.24 -25.87 8.96
CA GLU A 97 13.31 -25.23 7.65
C GLU A 97 12.57 -23.87 7.67
N VAL A 98 13.29 -22.80 7.34
CA VAL A 98 12.73 -21.48 7.05
C VAL A 98 12.54 -21.35 5.54
N ARG A 99 11.34 -20.95 5.13
CA ARG A 99 10.98 -20.72 3.73
C ARG A 99 10.80 -19.24 3.48
N SER A 100 11.53 -18.69 2.54
CA SER A 100 11.41 -17.30 2.13
C SER A 100 10.51 -17.18 0.90
N ASN A 101 9.58 -16.23 0.93
CA ASN A 101 8.67 -15.90 -0.15
C ASN A 101 8.82 -14.43 -0.55
N LEU A 102 8.52 -14.15 -1.81
CA LEU A 102 8.36 -12.81 -2.35
C LEU A 102 6.96 -12.72 -2.97
N ASP A 103 6.13 -11.88 -2.37
CA ASP A 103 4.74 -11.66 -2.79
C ASP A 103 4.54 -10.21 -3.24
N LYS A 104 3.67 -10.00 -4.22
CA LYS A 104 3.17 -8.66 -4.55
C LYS A 104 1.88 -8.42 -3.78
N ILE A 105 1.89 -7.45 -2.87
CA ILE A 105 0.78 -7.16 -1.97
C ILE A 105 0.31 -5.73 -2.19
N GLY A 106 -1.01 -5.55 -2.28
CA GLY A 106 -1.62 -4.23 -2.31
C GLY A 106 -1.84 -3.71 -0.91
N PHE A 107 -1.49 -2.46 -0.67
CA PHE A 107 -1.67 -1.77 0.60
C PHE A 107 -2.52 -0.52 0.39
N MET A 108 -3.51 -0.34 1.27
CA MET A 108 -4.26 0.90 1.39
C MET A 108 -4.12 1.43 2.80
N LYS A 109 -3.97 2.74 2.95
CA LYS A 109 -3.98 3.38 4.26
C LYS A 109 -5.41 3.77 4.62
N SER A 110 -5.94 3.16 5.68
CA SER A 110 -7.26 3.47 6.23
C SER A 110 -7.06 4.15 7.59
N GLU A 111 -7.48 5.41 7.70
CA GLU A 111 -7.21 6.26 8.88
C GLU A 111 -5.70 6.32 9.19
N GLU A 112 -5.23 5.51 10.13
CA GLU A 112 -3.83 5.40 10.57
C GLU A 112 -3.26 3.99 10.42
N GLN A 113 -4.03 3.03 9.90
CA GLN A 113 -3.60 1.64 9.74
C GLN A 113 -3.45 1.26 8.27
N TRP A 114 -2.46 0.42 7.98
CA TRP A 114 -2.32 -0.19 6.67
C TRP A 114 -3.20 -1.43 6.58
N VAL A 115 -3.91 -1.57 5.47
CA VAL A 115 -4.75 -2.72 5.14
C VAL A 115 -4.14 -3.40 3.93
N ALA A 116 -3.83 -4.69 4.06
CA ALA A 116 -3.30 -5.49 2.97
C ALA A 116 -4.45 -6.12 2.17
N MET A 117 -4.31 -6.14 0.86
CA MET A 117 -5.19 -6.81 -0.09
C MET A 117 -4.42 -7.98 -0.69
N LEU A 118 -4.88 -9.19 -0.34
CA LEU A 118 -4.32 -10.43 -0.88
C LEU A 118 -4.93 -10.65 -2.27
N PHE A 119 -4.09 -10.68 -3.30
CA PHE A 119 -4.54 -11.05 -4.64
C PHE A 119 -4.66 -12.57 -4.72
N GLN A 120 -5.78 -13.06 -5.23
CA GLN A 120 -5.88 -14.47 -5.57
C GLN A 120 -4.99 -14.75 -6.81
N PRO A 121 -4.23 -15.86 -6.80
CA PRO A 121 -3.36 -16.24 -7.92
C PRO A 121 -4.13 -16.56 -9.21
#